data_AF-A0A8H8SPZ1-F1
#
_entry.id   AF-A0A8H8SPZ1-F1
#
_cell.length_a   1.000
_cell.length_b   1.000
_cell.length_c   1.000
_cell.angle_alpha   90.00
_cell.angle_beta   90.00
_cell.angle_gamma   90.00
#
_symmetry.space_group_name_H-M   'P 1'
#
loop_
_entity.id
_entity.type
_entity.pdbx_description
1 polymer ?
#
loop_
_entity_poly.entity_id
_entity_poly.type
_entity_poly.pdbx_seq_one_letter_code
_entity_poly.pdbx_strand_id
1 'polypeptide(L)' 'MTLFGFRKFPTPVARPMAPFIAASVVVYYLVAKAQDAGVNSEEHRNNPKNPYAAQIAAQKGHH' A
#
# COMPACT_ATOMS: atom_id res chain seq x y z
N MET A 1 -14.54 37.70 -4.36
CA MET A 1 -14.01 36.61 -3.50
C MET A 1 -15.07 36.29 -2.45
N THR A 2 -15.46 35.03 -2.29
CA THR A 2 -16.40 34.64 -1.22
C THR A 2 -15.64 34.57 0.11
N LEU A 3 -15.92 35.51 1.02
CA LEU A 3 -15.20 35.69 2.29
C LEU A 3 -15.35 34.51 3.26
N PHE A 4 -16.31 33.61 3.03
CA PHE A 4 -16.65 32.48 3.91
C PHE A 4 -16.69 31.12 3.18
N GLY A 5 -16.09 31.03 2.00
CA GLY A 5 -16.08 29.81 1.19
C GLY A 5 -17.45 29.44 0.61
N PHE A 6 -17.51 28.28 -0.05
CA PHE A 6 -18.75 27.72 -0.60
C PHE A 6 -19.52 26.95 0.48
N ARG A 7 -20.86 26.95 0.39
CA ARG A 7 -21.71 26.14 1.26
C ARG A 7 -21.42 24.65 1.03
N LYS A 8 -21.05 23.93 2.10
CA LYS A 8 -20.92 22.46 2.07
C LYS A 8 -22.30 21.83 2.12
N PHE A 9 -22.65 21.07 1.08
CA PHE A 9 -23.88 20.29 1.04
C PHE A 9 -23.62 18.86 1.57
N PRO A 10 -24.53 18.28 2.37
CA PRO A 10 -24.36 16.95 2.93
C PRO A 10 -24.69 15.87 1.89
N THR A 11 -23.86 15.74 0.86
CA THR A 11 -24.03 14.68 -0.15
C THR A 11 -23.56 13.33 0.41
N PRO A 12 -24.32 12.25 0.19
CA PRO A 12 -23.96 10.93 0.67
C PRO A 12 -22.81 10.34 -0.18
N VAL A 13 -21.56 10.56 0.24
CA VAL A 13 -20.37 10.04 -0.46
C VAL A 13 -19.92 8.69 0.10
N ALA A 14 -19.89 8.53 1.42
CA ALA A 14 -19.31 7.33 2.05
C ALA A 14 -20.04 6.03 1.66
N ARG A 15 -21.38 6.08 1.62
CA ARG A 15 -22.22 4.90 1.35
C ARG A 15 -22.02 4.33 -0.07
N PRO A 16 -22.11 5.12 -1.16
CA PRO A 16 -21.80 4.61 -2.50
C PRO A 16 -20.32 4.31 -2.72
N MET A 17 -19.41 4.91 -1.94
CA MET A 17 -17.97 4.65 -2.03
C MET A 17 -17.51 3.38 -1.31
N ALA A 18 -18.33 2.82 -0.41
CA ALA A 18 -17.99 1.64 0.37
C ALA A 18 -17.40 0.46 -0.43
N PRO A 19 -17.99 -0.02 -1.56
CA PRO A 19 -17.43 -1.13 -2.31
C PRO A 19 -16.05 -0.81 -2.92
N PHE A 20 -15.82 0.45 -3.32
CA PHE A 20 -14.54 0.87 -3.88
C PHE A 20 -13.45 0.95 -2.82
N ILE A 21 -13.78 1.46 -1.63
CA ILE A 21 -12.88 1.47 -0.49
C ILE A 21 -12.52 0.03 -0.10
N ALA A 22 -13.51 -0.85 0.03
CA ALA A 22 -13.28 -2.26 0.34
C ALA A 22 -12.36 -2.93 -0.70
N ALA A 23 -12.64 -2.75 -1.99
CA ALA A 23 -11.80 -3.27 -3.06
C ALA A 23 -10.36 -2.71 -2.99
N SER A 24 -10.20 -1.41 -2.73
CA SER A 24 -8.87 -0.80 -2.60
C SER A 24 -8.04 -1.40 -1.47
N VAL A 25 -8.67 -1.69 -0.32
CA VAL A 25 -8.00 -2.32 0.82
C VAL A 25 -7.57 -3.74 0.47
N VAL A 26 -8.43 -4.50 -0.21
CA VAL A 26 -8.11 -5.87 -0.66
C VAL A 26 -6.93 -5.86 -1.63
N VAL A 27 -6.99 -5.01 -2.67
CA VAL A 27 -5.92 -4.91 -3.67
C VAL A 27 -4.62 -4.45 -3.02
N TYR A 28 -4.67 -3.45 -2.15
CA TYR A 28 -3.50 -2.98 -1.42
C TYR A 28 -2.83 -4.10 -0.64
N TYR A 29 -3.60 -4.89 0.12
CA TYR A 29 -3.06 -6.02 0.88
C TYR A 29 -2.41 -7.07 -0.02
N LEU A 30 -3.05 -7.44 -1.12
CA LEU A 30 -2.52 -8.45 -2.05
C LEU A 30 -1.25 -7.96 -2.75
N VAL A 31 -1.22 -6.70 -3.19
CA VAL A 31 -0.05 -6.10 -3.83
C VAL A 31 1.11 -5.99 -2.84
N ALA A 32 0.85 -5.61 -1.59
CA ALA A 32 1.88 -5.57 -0.56
C ALA A 32 2.52 -6.95 -0.35
N LYS A 33 1.70 -8.01 -0.27
CA LYS A 33 2.22 -9.39 -0.16
C LYS A 33 2.97 -9.86 -1.41
N ALA A 34 2.50 -9.50 -2.59
CA ALA A 34 3.20 -9.82 -3.84
C ALA A 34 4.55 -9.08 -3.91
N GLN A 35 4.61 -7.82 -3.46
CA GLN A 35 5.85 -7.05 -3.36
C GLN A 35 6.83 -7.70 -2.38
N ASP A 36 6.38 -8.07 -1.18
CA ASP A 36 7.20 -8.77 -0.19
C ASP A 36 7.82 -10.04 -0.78
N ALA A 37 7.03 -10.85 -1.52
CA ALA A 37 7.54 -12.03 -2.19
C ALA A 37 8.54 -11.71 -3.31
N GLY A 38 8.27 -10.67 -4.11
CA GLY A 38 9.12 -10.22 -5.20
C GLY A 38 10.48 -9.72 -4.73
N VAL A 39 10.54 -8.90 -3.68
CA VAL A 39 11.81 -8.40 -3.14
C VAL A 39 12.64 -9.49 -2.45
N ASN A 40 12.00 -10.57 -1.99
CA ASN A 40 12.63 -11.74 -1.39
C ASN A 40 13.07 -12.82 -2.40
N SER A 41 12.68 -12.68 -3.67
CA SER A 41 13.01 -13.64 -4.73
C SER A 41 14.52 -13.76 -4.95
N GLU A 42 14.98 -14.90 -5.46
CA GLU A 42 16.40 -15.17 -5.67
C GLU A 42 17.09 -14.11 -6.55
N GLU A 43 16.37 -13.57 -7.52
CA GLU A 43 16.85 -12.55 -8.44
C GLU A 43 17.02 -11.16 -7.78
N HIS A 44 16.18 -10.83 -6.79
CA HIS A 44 16.10 -9.46 -6.27
C HIS A 44 16.62 -9.31 -4.83
N ARG A 45 16.78 -10.41 -4.10
CA ARG A 45 17.15 -10.37 -2.68
C ARG A 45 18.52 -9.77 -2.40
N ASN A 46 19.47 -10.02 -3.29
CA ASN A 46 20.85 -9.54 -3.18
C ASN A 46 21.12 -8.33 -4.08
N ASN A 47 20.09 -7.74 -4.68
CA ASN A 47 20.26 -6.59 -5.55
C ASN A 47 20.63 -5.35 -4.70
N PRO A 48 21.73 -4.64 -5.00
CA PRO A 48 22.15 -3.47 -4.21
C PRO A 48 21.13 -2.32 -4.24
N LYS A 49 20.19 -2.32 -5.19
CA LYS A 49 19.10 -1.33 -5.28
C LYS A 49 17.87 -1.72 -4.46
N ASN A 50 17.83 -2.93 -3.90
CA ASN A 50 16.71 -3.37 -3.07
C ASN A 50 16.83 -2.72 -1.68
N PRO A 51 15.92 -1.80 -1.30
CA PRO A 51 16.01 -1.10 -0.02
C PRO A 51 15.79 -2.04 1.18
N TYR A 52 15.22 -3.23 0.94
CA TYR A 52 14.96 -4.22 1.98
C TYR A 52 16.08 -5.25 2.12
N ALA A 53 17.13 -5.21 1.29
CA ALA A 53 18.18 -6.23 1.28
C ALA A 53 18.81 -6.49 2.66
N ALA A 54 19.09 -5.42 3.44
CA ALA A 54 19.64 -5.54 4.79
C ALA A 54 18.65 -6.19 5.78
N GLN A 55 17.36 -5.84 5.71
CA GLN A 55 16.33 -6.42 6.55
C GLN A 55 16.08 -7.89 6.22
N ILE A 56 16.09 -8.22 4.92
CA ILE A 56 15.91 -9.59 4.44
C ILE A 56 17.11 -10.46 4.84
N ALA A 57 18.34 -9.94 4.74
CA ALA A 57 19.53 -10.64 5.20
C ALA A 57 19.49 -10.90 6.71
N ALA A 58 19.05 -9.92 7.51
CA ALA A 58 18.86 -10.09 8.95
C ALA A 58 17.79 -11.15 9.26
N GLN A 59 16.62 -11.12 8.60
CA GLN A 59 15.57 -12.13 8.81
C GLN A 59 16.03 -13.56 8.49
N LYS A 60 16.87 -13.74 7.46
CA LYS A 60 17.42 -15.07 7.13
C LYS A 60 18.40 -15.63 8.15
N GLY A 61 19.09 -14.78 8.92
CA GLY A 61 19.99 -15.23 9.99
C GLY A 61 19.27 -15.70 11.25
N HIS A 62 17.95 -15.50 11.34
CA HIS A 62 17.11 -15.88 12.48
C HIS A 62 16.32 -17.18 12.26
N HIS A 63 16.58 -17.89 11.16
CA HIS A 63 15.99 -19.19 10.84
C HIS A 63 17.04 -20.31 10.87
#